data_AF-A0A832B1K3-F1
#
_entry.id   AF-A0A832B1K3-F1
#
_cell.length_a   1.000
_cell.length_b   1.000
_cell.length_c   1.000
_cell.angle_alpha   90.00
_cell.angle_beta   90.00
_cell.angle_gamma   90.00
#
_symmetry.space_group_name_H-M   'P 1'
#
loop_
_entity.id
_entity.type
_entity.pdbx_description
1 polymer ?
#
loop_
_entity_poly.entity_id
_entity_poly.type
_entity_poly.pdbx_seq_one_letter_code
_entity_poly.pdbx_strand_id
1 'polypeptide(L)'
;MRSLRLEPGLDEKVRRAAAVKGESVSEFLRRAAAERAEETLAGSPSERFADVAGVVHGGGGRARRTGAAFKESLASERDGR
;
A
#
# COMPACT_ATOMS: atom_id res chain seq x y z
N MET A 1 4.76 -24.29 -2.93
CA MET A 1 3.73 -23.38 -3.50
C MET A 1 2.39 -23.74 -2.91
N ARG A 2 1.56 -22.74 -2.58
CA ARG A 2 0.16 -22.94 -2.18
C ARG A 2 -0.68 -23.21 -3.44
N SER A 3 -1.66 -24.09 -3.37
CA SER A 3 -2.61 -24.30 -4.47
C SER A 3 -3.63 -23.16 -4.49
N LEU A 4 -3.86 -22.58 -5.68
CA LEU A 4 -4.88 -21.58 -5.95
C LEU A 4 -5.84 -22.17 -6.97
N ARG A 5 -7.15 -22.07 -6.70
CA ARG A 5 -8.17 -22.45 -7.66
C ARG A 5 -8.54 -21.22 -8.47
N LEU A 6 -8.34 -21.31 -9.78
CA LEU A 6 -8.78 -20.32 -10.74
C LEU A 6 -10.12 -20.77 -11.33
N GLU A 7 -10.96 -19.80 -11.65
CA GLU A 7 -12.11 -20.05 -12.50
C GLU A 7 -11.61 -20.56 -13.87
N PRO A 8 -12.27 -21.55 -14.49
CA PRO A 8 -11.79 -22.19 -15.72
C PRO A 8 -11.42 -21.21 -16.84
N GLY A 9 -12.20 -20.16 -17.06
CA GLY A 9 -11.92 -19.15 -18.08
C GLY A 9 -10.68 -18.30 -17.75
N LEU A 10 -10.43 -18.01 -16.48
CA LEU A 10 -9.21 -17.34 -16.04
C LEU A 10 -7.98 -18.25 -16.20
N ASP A 11 -8.11 -19.53 -15.87
CA ASP A 11 -7.02 -20.49 -15.99
C ASP A 11 -6.53 -20.63 -17.44
N GLU A 12 -7.45 -20.73 -18.40
CA GLU A 12 -7.11 -20.77 -19.83
C GLU A 12 -6.35 -19.50 -20.27
N LYS A 13 -6.82 -18.32 -19.86
CA LYS A 13 -6.17 -17.04 -20.17
C LYS A 13 -4.76 -16.98 -19.59
N VAL A 14 -4.56 -17.43 -18.35
CA VAL A 14 -3.25 -17.47 -17.70
C VAL A 14 -2.30 -18.40 -18.45
N ARG A 15 -2.74 -19.62 -18.82
CA ARG A 15 -1.91 -20.55 -19.60
C ARG A 15 -1.48 -19.95 -20.93
N ARG A 16 -2.40 -19.31 -21.65
CA ARG A 16 -2.10 -18.64 -22.93
C ARG A 16 -1.13 -17.48 -22.74
N ALA A 17 -1.32 -16.66 -21.71
CA ALA A 17 -0.44 -15.53 -21.43
C ALA A 17 0.99 -15.99 -21.08
N ALA A 18 1.12 -17.01 -20.24
CA ALA A 18 2.40 -17.63 -19.91
C ALA A 18 3.10 -18.19 -21.15
N ALA A 19 2.36 -18.89 -22.02
CA ALA A 19 2.90 -19.41 -23.28
C ALA A 19 3.39 -18.30 -24.22
N VAL A 20 2.66 -17.19 -24.34
CA VAL A 20 3.08 -16.02 -25.13
C VAL A 20 4.37 -15.39 -24.58
N LYS A 21 4.55 -15.41 -23.25
CA LYS A 21 5.75 -14.91 -22.59
C LYS A 21 6.92 -15.90 -22.57
N GLY A 22 6.68 -17.17 -22.92
CA GLY A 22 7.69 -18.22 -22.91
C GLY A 22 8.09 -18.68 -21.50
N GLU A 23 7.25 -18.45 -20.50
CA GLU A 23 7.51 -18.80 -19.10
C GLU A 23 6.52 -19.83 -18.57
N SER A 24 6.84 -20.45 -17.43
CA SER A 24 5.91 -21.40 -16.80
C SER A 24 4.70 -20.68 -16.19
N VAL A 25 3.54 -21.35 -16.13
CA VAL A 25 2.32 -20.80 -15.51
C VAL A 25 2.58 -20.32 -14.07
N SER A 26 3.35 -21.08 -13.30
CA SER A 26 3.70 -20.74 -11.92
C SER A 26 4.58 -19.49 -11.83
N GLU A 27 5.47 -19.29 -12.80
CA GLU A 27 6.34 -18.12 -12.88
C GLU A 27 5.56 -16.87 -13.30
N PHE A 28 4.73 -17.00 -14.33
CA PHE A 28 3.79 -15.96 -14.76
C PHE A 28 2.92 -15.48 -13.59
N LEU A 29 2.31 -16.41 -12.86
CA LEU A 29 1.47 -16.09 -11.69
C LEU A 29 2.27 -15.44 -10.56
N ARG A 30 3.49 -15.91 -10.30
CA ARG A 30 4.34 -15.34 -9.26
C ARG A 30 4.68 -13.90 -9.58
N ARG A 31 5.07 -13.62 -10.82
CA ARG A 31 5.41 -12.28 -11.29
C ARG A 31 4.21 -11.34 -11.22
N ALA A 32 3.06 -11.77 -11.77
CA ALA A 32 1.83 -10.99 -11.73
C ALA A 32 1.38 -10.70 -10.29
N ALA A 33 1.53 -11.66 -9.37
CA ALA A 33 1.21 -11.45 -7.96
C ALA A 33 2.15 -10.44 -7.29
N ALA A 34 3.46 -10.50 -7.59
CA ALA A 34 4.45 -9.56 -7.05
C ALA A 34 4.18 -8.14 -7.55
N GLU A 35 4.06 -7.95 -8.86
CA GLU A 35 3.76 -6.66 -9.48
C GLU A 35 2.49 -6.05 -8.91
N ARG A 36 1.41 -6.85 -8.82
CA ARG A 36 0.14 -6.38 -8.26
C ARG A 36 0.22 -6.02 -6.79
N ALA A 37 0.98 -6.78 -6.00
CA ALA A 37 1.18 -6.50 -4.58
C ALA A 37 1.94 -5.18 -4.38
N GLU A 38 3.04 -4.98 -5.11
CA GLU A 38 3.82 -3.74 -5.07
C GLU A 38 2.96 -2.52 -5.44
N GLU A 39 2.21 -2.58 -6.54
CA GLU A 39 1.28 -1.51 -6.93
C GLU A 39 0.25 -1.20 -5.84
N THR A 40 -0.30 -2.24 -5.21
CA THR A 40 -1.34 -2.11 -4.18
C THR A 40 -0.77 -1.49 -2.90
N LEU A 41 0.44 -1.89 -2.50
CA LEU A 41 1.10 -1.38 -1.29
C LEU A 41 1.59 0.05 -1.48
N ALA A 42 2.21 0.36 -2.62
CA ALA A 42 2.68 1.71 -2.96
C ALA A 42 1.53 2.74 -3.04
N GLY A 43 0.32 2.30 -3.38
CA GLY A 43 -0.88 3.14 -3.38
C GLY A 43 -1.43 3.44 -1.98
N SER A 44 -1.04 2.68 -0.95
CA SER A 44 -1.58 2.82 0.39
C SER A 44 -1.12 4.13 1.06
N PRO A 45 -2.02 4.93 1.66
CA PRO A 45 -1.63 6.14 2.40
C PRO A 45 -0.67 5.85 3.56
N SER A 46 -0.74 4.64 4.13
CA SER A 46 0.08 4.19 5.25
C SER A 46 1.59 4.22 4.95
N GLU A 47 2.01 3.96 3.72
CA GLU A 47 3.43 4.07 3.33
C GLU A 47 3.82 5.50 2.98
N ARG A 48 2.91 6.31 2.40
CA ARG A 48 3.15 7.74 2.12
C ARG A 48 3.40 8.57 3.38
N PHE A 49 2.89 8.13 4.54
CA PHE A 49 3.18 8.76 5.83
C PHE A 49 4.27 8.05 6.63
N ALA A 50 4.81 6.91 6.16
CA ALA A 50 5.91 6.24 6.84
C ALA A 50 7.19 7.07 6.78
N ASP A 51 7.45 7.77 5.68
CA ASP A 51 8.54 8.76 5.61
C ASP A 51 8.27 9.98 6.51
N VAL A 52 7.02 10.42 6.62
CA VAL A 52 6.64 11.54 7.52
C VAL A 52 6.76 11.13 8.99
N ALA A 53 6.45 9.88 9.32
CA ALA A 53 6.57 9.33 10.67
C ALA A 53 8.02 8.94 11.02
N GLY A 54 8.81 8.50 10.03
CA GLY A 54 10.21 8.06 10.17
C GLY A 54 11.22 9.22 10.14
N VAL A 55 10.88 10.38 9.58
CA VAL A 55 11.74 11.58 9.61
C VAL A 55 11.77 12.26 10.98
N VAL A 56 10.87 11.93 11.92
CA VAL A 56 10.99 12.34 13.32
C VAL A 56 11.93 11.38 14.07
N HIS A 57 13.19 11.34 13.66
CA HIS A 57 14.30 10.97 14.55
C HIS A 57 14.57 12.17 15.48
N GLY A 58 13.59 12.51 16.31
CA GLY A 58 13.69 13.52 17.36
C GLY A 58 13.61 12.81 18.70
N GLY A 59 14.75 12.67 19.36
CA GLY A 59 14.87 12.01 20.65
C GLY A 59 13.83 12.50 21.67
N GLY A 60 13.27 11.54 22.40
CA GLY A 60 12.61 11.68 23.70
C GLY A 60 12.07 13.06 24.08
N GLY A 61 10.82 13.35 23.71
CA GLY A 61 10.09 14.44 24.33
C GLY A 61 8.70 14.60 23.75
N ARG A 62 7.64 14.29 24.53
CA ARG A 62 6.26 14.65 24.17
C ARG A 62 6.21 16.17 23.95
N ALA A 63 6.11 16.60 22.70
CA ALA A 63 5.95 18.00 22.35
C ALA A 63 4.55 18.48 22.77
N ARG A 64 4.42 18.99 24.00
CA ARG A 64 3.16 19.56 24.52
C ARG A 64 2.75 20.86 23.83
N ARG A 65 3.65 21.51 23.08
CA ARG A 65 3.37 22.79 22.41
C ARG A 65 2.64 22.65 21.06
N THR A 66 2.86 21.58 20.30
CA THR A 66 2.19 21.39 18.99
C THR A 66 0.73 20.99 19.15
N GLY A 67 0.39 20.23 20.20
CA GLY A 67 -1.00 19.90 20.52
C GLY A 67 -1.85 21.11 20.94
N ALA A 68 -1.25 22.14 21.53
CA ALA A 68 -1.95 23.37 21.90
C ALA A 68 -2.31 24.21 20.66
N ALA A 69 -1.35 24.42 19.75
CA ALA A 69 -1.58 25.13 18.49
C ALA A 69 -2.57 24.39 17.56
N PHE A 70 -2.52 23.05 17.53
CA PHE A 70 -3.49 22.25 16.77
C PHE A 70 -4.90 22.30 17.37
N LYS A 71 -5.03 22.33 18.71
CA LYS A 71 -6.32 22.56 19.36
C LYS A 71 -6.86 23.97 19.12
N GLU A 72 -5.99 24.97 19.09
CA GLU A 72 -6.37 26.37 18.86
C GLU A 72 -6.89 26.58 17.43
N SER A 73 -6.27 25.96 16.41
CA SER A 73 -6.80 26.03 15.04
C SER A 73 -8.13 25.27 14.90
N LEU A 74 -8.28 24.11 15.54
CA LEU A 74 -9.53 23.34 15.54
C LEU A 74 -10.66 24.05 16.29
N ALA A 75 -10.35 24.83 17.33
CA ALA A 75 -11.33 25.67 18.04
C ALA A 75 -11.76 26.86 17.17
N SER A 76 -10.83 27.48 16.45
CA SER A 76 -11.09 28.62 15.55
C SER A 76 -12.01 28.26 14.37
N GLU A 77 -11.98 27.01 13.90
CA GLU A 77 -12.89 26.50 12.86
C GLU A 77 -14.33 26.23 13.35
N ARG A 78 -14.54 26.09 14.67
CA ARG A 78 -15.87 25.83 15.25
C ARG A 78 -16.66 27.09 15.58
N ASP A 79 -15.98 28.22 15.83
CA ASP A 79 -16.61 29.52 16.09
C ASP A 79 -16.87 30.34 14.81
N GLY A 80 -16.55 29.78 13.64
CA GLY A 80 -16.76 30.40 12.33
C GLY A 80 -18.04 29.97 11.58
N ARG A 81 -19.08 29.51 12.29
CA ARG A 81 -20.42 29.27 11.70
C ARG A 81 -21.52 29.90 12.55
#